data_AF-A0A7X8D864-F1
#
_entry.id   AF-A0A7X8D864-F1
#
_cell.length_a   1.000
_cell.length_b   1.000
_cell.length_c   1.000
_cell.angle_alpha   90.00
_cell.angle_beta   90.00
_cell.angle_gamma   90.00
#
_symmetry.space_group_name_H-M   'P 1'
#
loop_
_entity.id
_entity.type
_entity.pdbx_description
1 polymer ?
#
loop_
_entity_poly.entity_id
_entity_poly.type
_entity_poly.pdbx_seq_one_letter_code
_entity_poly.pdbx_strand_id
1 'polypeptide(L)'
;MIWQRAFCDYEQSNFKGPGGLLVNGDALSLSFDIYYGKIQCIYLDPPSISDKSPVLRMPIGKKGWEMGELYLEQPAYENYNINSLEDYTAFLRSILKLSYKLLSDSGSLFFHIDNGFSYQARQIVEEVFGTDNFINEIIWHYKSGGAAKRFFGRRHETILYYSKNHKKRYFNIYSVPSGKKRDSKNHLKRHTDFTGKSYRTLKSGEKKYIYYDDAPTYPSDVWDDISQITARSREYTGFDSQKPEALIERIILSTTKEGDYFADLMCGSGSSLVAASNNKRQFIGADISPHAISVSRKRLYEHRVKVLAPLMQDSAMLDASVLPGIGFYDVSLNSYTVSADDTMRITDAYGIISLAPLDLVDQWYAGLIRNKVFYSFAASVRTKEEPRLLRKLQVPLLKGEVAIMVIDIFGRRSLWKSS
;
A
#
# COMPACT_ATOMS: atom_id res chain seq x y z
N MET A 1 16.58 23.94 -25.96
CA MET A 1 16.59 22.47 -25.82
C MET A 1 15.20 21.98 -26.11
N ILE A 2 15.05 20.92 -26.91
CA ILE A 2 13.75 20.30 -27.14
C ILE A 2 13.69 19.09 -26.20
N TRP A 3 12.75 19.09 -25.26
CA TRP A 3 12.58 17.93 -24.38
C TRP A 3 11.88 16.81 -25.13
N GLN A 4 12.45 15.60 -25.07
CA GLN A 4 11.85 14.40 -25.64
C GLN A 4 11.17 13.57 -24.55
N ARG A 5 9.94 13.11 -24.80
CA ARG A 5 9.10 12.38 -23.85
C ARG A 5 9.24 10.86 -23.98
N ALA A 6 9.06 10.14 -22.88
CA ALA A 6 8.98 8.70 -22.70
C ALA A 6 7.94 8.36 -21.60
N PHE A 7 7.47 7.11 -21.51
CA PHE A 7 6.57 6.65 -20.44
C PHE A 7 7.25 5.69 -19.49
N CYS A 8 6.70 5.59 -18.28
CA CYS A 8 7.21 4.70 -17.25
C CYS A 8 6.18 3.62 -16.91
N ASP A 9 6.47 2.37 -17.26
CA ASP A 9 5.59 1.22 -16.97
C ASP A 9 5.80 0.67 -15.55
N TYR A 10 7.01 0.71 -14.97
CA TYR A 10 7.24 0.22 -13.60
C TYR A 10 8.44 0.82 -12.86
N GLU A 11 8.43 0.74 -11.53
CA GLU A 11 9.48 1.24 -10.64
C GLU A 11 10.12 0.10 -9.85
N GLN A 12 11.45 0.01 -9.86
CA GLN A 12 12.16 -0.98 -9.05
C GLN A 12 13.23 -0.30 -8.19
N SER A 13 13.07 -0.33 -6.87
CA SER A 13 14.14 0.07 -5.96
C SER A 13 15.06 -1.13 -5.68
N ASN A 14 16.21 -1.19 -6.37
CA ASN A 14 17.25 -2.20 -6.12
C ASN A 14 18.32 -1.73 -5.11
N PHE A 15 17.99 -0.82 -4.19
CA PHE A 15 18.96 -0.31 -3.20
C PHE A 15 19.05 -1.23 -1.98
N LYS A 16 20.24 -1.37 -1.38
CA LYS A 16 20.42 -2.06 -0.09
C LYS A 16 19.80 -1.20 1.01
N GLY A 17 18.70 -1.66 1.61
CA GLY A 17 17.99 -0.98 2.69
C GLY A 17 16.47 -1.19 2.60
N PRO A 18 15.67 -0.46 3.40
CA PRO A 18 14.23 -0.37 3.22
C PRO A 18 13.92 0.14 1.81
N GLY A 19 13.19 -0.66 1.04
CA GLY A 19 12.97 -0.47 -0.39
C GLY A 19 12.37 -1.73 -1.00
N GLY A 20 11.81 -1.61 -2.18
CA GLY A 20 11.08 -2.70 -2.80
C GLY A 20 10.75 -2.48 -4.26
N LEU A 21 10.08 -3.46 -4.83
CA LEU A 21 9.54 -3.42 -6.17
C LEU A 21 8.13 -2.82 -6.13
N LEU A 22 7.81 -1.86 -6.99
CA LEU A 22 6.48 -1.27 -7.13
C LEU A 22 6.10 -1.25 -8.61
N VAL A 23 5.16 -2.10 -9.01
CA VAL A 23 4.82 -2.32 -10.43
C VAL A 23 3.39 -1.88 -10.71
N ASN A 24 3.22 -1.10 -11.78
CA ASN A 24 1.90 -0.84 -12.35
C ASN A 24 1.57 -1.94 -13.36
N GLY A 25 0.53 -2.72 -13.08
CA GLY A 25 0.09 -3.80 -13.94
C GLY A 25 -0.67 -4.88 -13.19
N ASP A 26 -1.42 -5.68 -13.94
CA ASP A 26 -2.07 -6.88 -13.42
C ASP A 26 -1.03 -7.90 -12.94
N ALA A 27 -1.06 -8.23 -11.64
CA ALA A 27 -0.16 -9.20 -11.04
C ALA A 27 -0.16 -10.57 -11.72
N LEU A 28 -1.27 -10.98 -12.34
CA LEU A 28 -1.34 -12.26 -13.08
C LEU A 28 -0.63 -12.20 -14.44
N SER A 29 -0.42 -11.00 -14.98
CA SER A 29 0.25 -10.74 -16.25
C SER A 29 1.74 -10.41 -16.09
N LEU A 30 2.21 -10.20 -14.85
CA LEU A 30 3.60 -9.86 -14.52
C LEU A 30 4.43 -11.12 -14.21
N SER A 31 5.74 -11.08 -14.51
CA SER A 31 6.68 -12.14 -14.09
C SER A 31 7.30 -11.81 -12.74
N PHE A 32 7.10 -12.73 -11.78
CA PHE A 32 7.70 -12.70 -10.45
C PHE A 32 8.65 -13.89 -10.21
N ASP A 33 9.15 -14.53 -11.28
CA ASP A 33 9.88 -15.80 -11.21
C ASP A 33 11.11 -15.73 -10.27
N ILE A 34 11.77 -14.57 -10.21
CA ILE A 34 12.92 -14.34 -9.33
C ILE A 34 12.57 -14.40 -7.83
N TYR A 35 11.28 -14.31 -7.47
CA TYR A 35 10.75 -14.33 -6.10
C TYR A 35 10.09 -15.67 -5.72
N TYR A 36 10.01 -16.65 -6.62
CA TYR A 36 9.43 -17.96 -6.30
C TYR A 36 10.14 -18.62 -5.12
N GLY A 37 9.36 -19.04 -4.13
CA GLY A 37 9.85 -19.66 -2.90
C GLY A 37 10.58 -18.71 -1.93
N LYS A 38 10.52 -17.39 -2.12
CA LYS A 38 11.32 -16.43 -1.33
C LYS A 38 10.48 -15.49 -0.46
N ILE A 39 9.18 -15.35 -0.72
CA ILE A 39 8.35 -14.37 -0.01
C ILE A 39 7.93 -14.92 1.35
N GLN A 40 8.21 -14.18 2.43
CA GLN A 40 7.92 -14.64 3.79
C GLN A 40 6.47 -14.34 4.19
N CYS A 41 5.90 -13.23 3.73
CA CYS A 41 4.50 -12.92 3.98
C CYS A 41 3.85 -12.29 2.75
N ILE A 42 2.65 -12.74 2.42
CA ILE A 42 1.78 -12.11 1.41
C ILE A 42 0.51 -11.64 2.11
N TYR A 43 0.15 -10.38 1.88
CA TYR A 43 -1.17 -9.84 2.23
C TYR A 43 -1.94 -9.60 0.94
N LEU A 44 -3.19 -10.06 0.89
CA LEU A 44 -4.09 -9.86 -0.24
C LEU A 44 -5.40 -9.24 0.26
N ASP A 45 -5.85 -8.19 -0.41
CA ASP A 45 -7.10 -7.48 -0.17
C ASP A 45 -7.82 -7.27 -1.51
N PRO A 46 -8.41 -8.35 -2.08
CA PRO A 46 -8.95 -8.32 -3.43
C PRO A 46 -10.10 -7.35 -3.60
N PRO A 47 -10.33 -6.88 -4.84
CA PRO A 47 -11.50 -6.07 -5.15
C PRO A 47 -12.77 -6.83 -4.76
N SER A 48 -13.73 -6.13 -4.16
CA SER A 48 -15.06 -6.68 -3.93
C SER A 48 -15.78 -6.93 -5.26
N ILE A 49 -16.64 -7.96 -5.29
CA ILE A 49 -17.56 -8.23 -6.40
C ILE A 49 -18.73 -7.21 -6.46
N SER A 50 -18.77 -6.22 -5.58
CA SER A 50 -19.88 -5.24 -5.53
C SER A 50 -19.91 -4.31 -6.74
N ASP A 51 -21.12 -3.85 -7.10
CA ASP A 51 -21.36 -2.91 -8.20
C ASP A 51 -20.67 -1.54 -8.03
N LYS A 52 -20.15 -1.23 -6.83
CA LYS A 52 -19.50 0.05 -6.54
C LYS A 52 -18.01 -0.15 -6.33
N SER A 53 -17.23 0.26 -7.33
CA SER A 53 -15.79 0.38 -7.17
C SER A 53 -15.47 1.50 -6.15
N PRO A 54 -14.50 1.29 -5.25
CA PRO A 54 -14.01 2.37 -4.40
C PRO A 54 -13.50 3.51 -5.27
N VAL A 55 -13.56 4.74 -4.77
CA VAL A 55 -13.04 5.92 -5.46
C VAL A 55 -11.76 6.42 -4.80
N LEU A 56 -10.94 7.07 -5.62
CA LEU A 56 -9.84 7.91 -5.18
C LEU A 56 -10.24 9.37 -5.39
N ARG A 57 -10.13 10.17 -4.32
CA ARG A 57 -10.21 11.62 -4.38
C ARG A 57 -8.83 12.23 -4.42
N MET A 58 -8.39 12.65 -5.60
CA MET A 58 -7.09 13.28 -5.84
C MET A 58 -7.20 14.80 -5.75
N PRO A 59 -6.61 15.47 -4.75
CA PRO A 59 -6.62 16.92 -4.68
C PRO A 59 -5.79 17.56 -5.81
N ILE A 60 -6.31 18.60 -6.44
CA ILE A 60 -5.68 19.26 -7.59
C ILE A 60 -5.05 20.58 -7.16
N GLY A 61 -3.77 20.76 -7.52
CA GLY A 61 -3.09 22.01 -7.28
C GLY A 61 -2.97 22.41 -5.82
N LYS A 62 -2.46 23.62 -5.56
CA LYS A 62 -2.28 24.10 -4.18
C LYS A 62 -3.62 24.20 -3.44
N LYS A 63 -4.64 24.70 -4.14
CA LYS A 63 -5.99 24.91 -3.58
C LYS A 63 -6.66 23.61 -3.16
N GLY A 64 -6.54 22.54 -3.95
CA GLY A 64 -7.08 21.23 -3.59
C GLY A 64 -6.46 20.68 -2.32
N TRP A 65 -5.14 20.76 -2.18
CA TRP A 65 -4.42 20.24 -1.01
C TRP A 65 -4.63 21.08 0.26
N GLU A 66 -4.74 22.40 0.15
CA GLU A 66 -4.93 23.28 1.32
C GLU A 66 -6.38 23.42 1.76
N MET A 67 -7.32 23.52 0.81
CA MET A 67 -8.72 23.88 1.08
C MET A 67 -9.70 22.74 0.82
N GLY A 68 -9.29 21.70 0.08
CA GLY A 68 -10.18 20.58 -0.28
C GLY A 68 -11.26 20.92 -1.30
N GLU A 69 -11.20 22.11 -1.91
CA GLU A 69 -12.25 22.62 -2.81
C GLU A 69 -12.14 22.09 -4.25
N LEU A 70 -10.96 21.62 -4.65
CA LEU A 70 -10.69 21.15 -6.01
C LEU A 70 -10.05 19.75 -5.98
N TYR A 71 -10.79 18.76 -6.45
CA TYR A 71 -10.34 17.38 -6.51
C TYR A 71 -10.88 16.68 -7.77
N LEU A 72 -10.15 15.67 -8.22
CA LEU A 72 -10.61 14.71 -9.19
C LEU A 72 -11.08 13.47 -8.44
N GLU A 73 -12.35 13.10 -8.60
CA GLU A 73 -12.88 11.81 -8.14
C GLU A 73 -12.86 10.83 -9.30
N GLN A 74 -12.25 9.66 -9.09
CA GLN A 74 -12.12 8.63 -10.12
C GLN A 74 -12.15 7.24 -9.51
N PRO A 75 -12.55 6.20 -10.28
CA PRO A 75 -12.47 4.83 -9.83
C PRO A 75 -11.05 4.49 -9.34
N ALA A 76 -10.96 3.84 -8.18
CA ALA A 76 -9.70 3.41 -7.60
C ALA A 76 -8.96 2.41 -8.50
N TYR A 77 -9.70 1.62 -9.28
CA TYR A 77 -9.22 0.72 -10.31
C TYR A 77 -10.30 0.60 -11.40
N GLU A 78 -9.88 0.38 -12.64
CA GLU A 78 -10.78 0.10 -13.75
C GLU A 78 -10.89 -1.42 -13.93
N ASN A 79 -12.13 -1.89 -13.92
CA ASN A 79 -12.63 -3.26 -14.09
C ASN A 79 -11.56 -4.36 -14.29
N TYR A 80 -11.37 -5.23 -13.29
CA TYR A 80 -10.58 -6.48 -13.38
C TYR A 80 -11.18 -7.52 -14.37
N ASN A 81 -12.11 -7.11 -15.24
CA ASN A 81 -12.97 -7.97 -16.07
C ASN A 81 -13.77 -8.99 -15.26
N ILE A 82 -14.19 -8.62 -14.05
CA ILE A 82 -14.95 -9.49 -13.15
C ILE A 82 -16.43 -9.19 -13.37
N ASN A 83 -17.06 -9.96 -14.27
CA ASN A 83 -18.45 -9.74 -14.66
C ASN A 83 -19.41 -10.76 -14.02
N SER A 84 -18.87 -11.79 -13.36
CA SER A 84 -19.62 -12.87 -12.74
C SER A 84 -18.93 -13.41 -11.48
N LEU A 85 -19.66 -14.22 -10.71
CA LEU A 85 -19.13 -14.92 -9.55
C LEU A 85 -18.06 -15.94 -9.96
N GLU A 86 -18.25 -16.56 -11.13
CA GLU A 86 -17.32 -17.50 -11.75
C GLU A 86 -16.01 -16.81 -12.13
N ASP A 87 -16.07 -15.62 -12.75
CA ASP A 87 -14.89 -14.80 -13.07
C ASP A 87 -14.13 -14.43 -11.80
N TYR A 88 -14.86 -13.98 -10.76
CA TYR A 88 -14.26 -13.62 -9.48
C TYR A 88 -13.56 -14.81 -8.83
N THR A 89 -14.21 -15.98 -8.84
CA THR A 89 -13.65 -17.23 -8.30
C THR A 89 -12.42 -17.66 -9.08
N ALA A 90 -12.42 -17.56 -10.40
CA ALA A 90 -11.28 -17.87 -11.25
C ALA A 90 -10.10 -16.92 -11.02
N PHE A 91 -10.38 -15.62 -10.87
CA PHE A 91 -9.42 -14.60 -10.48
C PHE A 91 -8.78 -14.92 -9.13
N LEU A 92 -9.59 -15.15 -8.09
CA LEU A 92 -9.11 -15.48 -6.75
C LEU A 92 -8.25 -16.75 -6.75
N ARG A 93 -8.68 -17.80 -7.43
CA ARG A 93 -7.90 -19.04 -7.54
C ARG A 93 -6.56 -18.80 -8.23
N SER A 94 -6.51 -17.93 -9.24
CA SER A 94 -5.28 -17.60 -9.97
C SER A 94 -4.31 -16.82 -9.10
N ILE A 95 -4.78 -15.78 -8.40
CA ILE A 95 -3.91 -14.95 -7.53
C ILE A 95 -3.43 -15.73 -6.31
N LEU A 96 -4.25 -16.63 -5.77
CA LEU A 96 -3.86 -17.53 -4.67
C LEU A 96 -2.80 -18.55 -5.12
N LYS A 97 -2.94 -19.12 -6.33
CA LYS A 97 -1.90 -20.01 -6.91
C LYS A 97 -0.58 -19.28 -7.13
N LEU A 98 -0.62 -18.04 -7.63
CA LEU A 98 0.57 -17.21 -7.75
C LEU A 98 1.20 -16.96 -6.37
N SER A 99 0.39 -16.59 -5.38
CA SER A 99 0.83 -16.37 -3.99
C SER A 99 1.48 -17.62 -3.38
N TYR A 100 0.89 -18.80 -3.61
CA TYR A 100 1.46 -20.07 -3.15
C TYR A 100 2.85 -20.33 -3.77
N LYS A 101 3.05 -20.06 -5.07
CA LYS A 101 4.36 -20.19 -5.73
C LYS A 101 5.41 -19.24 -5.16
N LEU A 102 4.99 -18.01 -4.85
CA LEU A 102 5.87 -16.96 -4.33
C LEU A 102 6.32 -17.21 -2.90
N LEU A 103 5.43 -17.74 -2.05
CA LEU A 103 5.73 -17.97 -0.64
C LEU A 103 6.90 -18.94 -0.43
N SER A 104 7.77 -18.61 0.51
CA SER A 104 8.73 -19.55 1.09
C SER A 104 8.02 -20.67 1.85
N ASP A 105 8.72 -21.77 2.12
CA ASP A 105 8.15 -22.92 2.85
C ASP A 105 7.67 -22.52 4.26
N SER A 106 8.34 -21.57 4.93
CA SER A 106 7.91 -20.98 6.21
C SER A 106 6.93 -19.81 6.09
N GLY A 107 6.49 -19.50 4.87
CA GLY A 107 5.75 -18.29 4.53
C GLY A 107 4.28 -18.30 4.97
N SER A 108 3.74 -17.10 5.15
CA SER A 108 2.37 -16.83 5.62
C SER A 108 1.54 -16.07 4.58
N LEU A 109 0.27 -16.43 4.42
CA LEU A 109 -0.73 -15.69 3.65
C LEU A 109 -1.76 -15.08 4.59
N PHE A 110 -2.03 -13.79 4.43
CA PHE A 110 -3.18 -13.11 5.02
C PHE A 110 -4.12 -12.68 3.90
N PHE A 111 -5.31 -13.27 3.86
CA PHE A 111 -6.32 -13.02 2.83
C PHE A 111 -7.49 -12.26 3.44
N HIS A 112 -7.59 -10.97 3.16
CA HIS A 112 -8.67 -10.11 3.63
C HIS A 112 -9.92 -10.36 2.78
N ILE A 113 -11.03 -10.71 3.43
CA ILE A 113 -12.27 -11.07 2.74
C ILE A 113 -13.27 -9.92 2.80
N ASP A 114 -13.98 -9.71 1.70
CA ASP A 114 -15.23 -8.97 1.69
C ASP A 114 -16.32 -9.69 2.53
N ASN A 115 -17.09 -8.92 3.29
CA ASN A 115 -18.10 -9.37 4.24
C ASN A 115 -19.21 -10.24 3.65
N GLY A 116 -19.37 -10.27 2.32
CA GLY A 116 -20.35 -11.09 1.61
C GLY A 116 -19.83 -12.43 1.06
N PHE A 117 -18.52 -12.68 1.11
CA PHE A 117 -17.89 -13.78 0.36
C PHE A 117 -17.01 -14.70 1.23
N SER A 118 -17.15 -14.64 2.56
CA SER A 118 -16.24 -15.31 3.50
C SER A 118 -16.19 -16.83 3.38
N TYR A 119 -17.34 -17.48 3.19
CA TYR A 119 -17.39 -18.94 3.06
C TYR A 119 -16.74 -19.43 1.76
N GLN A 120 -17.12 -18.84 0.62
CA GLN A 120 -16.57 -19.20 -0.69
C GLN A 120 -15.07 -18.88 -0.76
N ALA A 121 -14.65 -17.73 -0.24
CA ALA A 121 -13.24 -17.37 -0.09
C ALA A 121 -12.45 -18.46 0.63
N ARG A 122 -12.94 -18.94 1.78
CA ARG A 122 -12.28 -19.99 2.55
C ARG A 122 -12.13 -21.27 1.72
N GLN A 123 -13.17 -21.71 1.02
CA GLN A 123 -13.09 -22.90 0.17
C GLN A 123 -12.02 -22.75 -0.91
N ILE A 124 -11.95 -21.60 -1.59
CA ILE A 124 -10.96 -21.36 -2.65
C ILE A 124 -9.53 -21.34 -2.08
N VAL A 125 -9.32 -20.76 -0.89
CA VAL A 125 -8.00 -20.78 -0.24
C VAL A 125 -7.63 -22.21 0.16
N GLU A 126 -8.56 -23.00 0.70
CA GLU A 126 -8.33 -24.41 1.05
C GLU A 126 -7.99 -25.27 -0.18
N GLU A 127 -8.61 -25.03 -1.34
CA GLU A 127 -8.27 -25.71 -2.60
C GLU A 127 -6.79 -25.51 -2.99
N VAL A 128 -6.20 -24.36 -2.65
CA VAL A 128 -4.82 -24.00 -3.04
C VAL A 128 -3.81 -24.33 -1.95
N PHE A 129 -4.12 -24.03 -0.70
CA PHE A 129 -3.20 -24.15 0.44
C PHE A 129 -3.38 -25.46 1.20
N GLY A 130 -4.54 -26.12 1.09
CA GLY A 130 -4.88 -27.30 1.87
C GLY A 130 -5.41 -26.95 3.27
N THR A 131 -6.34 -27.77 3.76
CA THR A 131 -7.03 -27.56 5.05
C THR A 131 -6.06 -27.55 6.24
N ASP A 132 -5.05 -28.43 6.24
CA ASP A 132 -4.05 -28.52 7.32
C ASP A 132 -3.21 -27.25 7.50
N ASN A 133 -3.21 -26.37 6.49
CA ASN A 133 -2.39 -25.16 6.47
C ASN A 133 -3.15 -23.92 6.93
N PHE A 134 -4.43 -24.05 7.28
CA PHE A 134 -5.22 -23.02 7.95
C PHE A 134 -4.72 -22.80 9.38
N ILE A 135 -4.53 -21.53 9.78
CA ILE A 135 -4.02 -21.18 11.11
C ILE A 135 -5.13 -20.59 11.98
N ASN A 136 -5.73 -19.47 11.56
CA ASN A 136 -6.86 -18.86 12.23
C ASN A 136 -7.68 -17.96 11.30
N GLU A 137 -8.89 -17.66 11.76
CA GLU A 137 -9.75 -16.62 11.21
C GLU A 137 -9.64 -15.40 12.12
N ILE A 138 -9.13 -14.30 11.58
CA ILE A 138 -8.91 -13.07 12.33
C ILE A 138 -10.10 -12.15 12.12
N ILE A 139 -10.71 -11.72 13.22
CA ILE A 139 -11.83 -10.77 13.22
C ILE A 139 -11.29 -9.39 13.57
N TRP A 140 -11.23 -8.50 12.58
CA TRP A 140 -10.88 -7.11 12.80
C TRP A 140 -12.14 -6.30 13.10
N HIS A 141 -12.41 -6.06 14.38
CA HIS A 141 -13.58 -5.33 14.85
C HIS A 141 -13.26 -3.85 15.10
N TYR A 142 -14.09 -2.97 14.55
CA TYR A 142 -13.95 -1.53 14.68
C TYR A 142 -15.17 -0.91 15.37
N LYS A 143 -14.94 0.20 16.08
CA LYS A 143 -15.97 0.86 16.90
C LYS A 143 -16.89 1.79 16.10
N SER A 144 -16.43 2.24 14.94
CA SER A 144 -17.18 3.03 13.96
C SER A 144 -18.24 2.20 13.24
N GLY A 145 -19.27 2.85 12.68
CA GLY A 145 -20.27 2.19 11.85
C GLY A 145 -21.70 2.59 12.16
N GLY A 146 -22.57 2.46 11.16
CA GLY A 146 -23.98 2.82 11.26
C GLY A 146 -24.74 2.01 12.33
N ALA A 147 -25.69 2.67 13.00
CA ALA A 147 -26.62 2.00 13.90
C ALA A 147 -27.73 1.31 13.09
N ALA A 148 -27.50 0.04 12.74
CA ALA A 148 -28.54 -0.77 12.12
C ALA A 148 -29.70 -0.99 13.13
N LYS A 149 -30.94 -0.76 12.70
CA LYS A 149 -32.15 -0.98 13.52
C LYS A 149 -32.85 -2.31 13.22
N ARG A 150 -32.53 -2.94 12.09
CA ARG A 150 -33.21 -4.15 11.59
C ARG A 150 -32.37 -5.44 11.69
N PHE A 151 -31.08 -5.31 11.98
CA PHE A 151 -30.12 -6.42 12.09
C PHE A 151 -28.93 -5.96 12.93
N PHE A 152 -28.06 -6.89 13.34
CA PHE A 152 -26.84 -6.56 14.07
C PHE A 152 -25.89 -5.72 13.19
N GLY A 153 -25.45 -4.58 13.71
CA GLY A 153 -24.54 -3.69 12.98
C GLY A 153 -23.28 -4.42 12.55
N ARG A 154 -22.98 -4.37 11.25
CA ARG A 154 -21.74 -4.92 10.69
C ARG A 154 -20.57 -4.04 11.13
N ARG A 155 -19.72 -4.59 12.00
CA ARG A 155 -18.63 -3.86 12.69
C ARG A 155 -17.30 -4.61 12.67
N HIS A 156 -17.16 -5.57 11.77
CA HIS A 156 -15.91 -6.27 11.59
C HIS A 156 -15.69 -6.60 10.12
N GLU A 157 -14.42 -6.84 9.81
CA GLU A 157 -13.97 -7.51 8.60
C GLU A 157 -13.21 -8.79 9.02
N THR A 158 -13.11 -9.74 8.09
CA THR A 158 -12.48 -11.04 8.32
C THR A 158 -11.21 -11.18 7.50
N ILE A 159 -10.14 -11.66 8.14
CA ILE A 159 -8.86 -11.98 7.49
C ILE A 159 -8.55 -13.46 7.74
N LEU A 160 -8.37 -14.24 6.67
CA LEU A 160 -7.92 -15.63 6.80
C LEU A 160 -6.40 -15.68 6.91
N TYR A 161 -5.89 -16.37 7.92
CA TYR A 161 -4.47 -16.65 8.05
C TYR A 161 -4.16 -18.09 7.65
N TYR A 162 -3.38 -18.23 6.58
CA TYR A 162 -2.82 -19.50 6.13
C TYR A 162 -1.29 -19.47 6.19
N SER A 163 -0.70 -20.66 6.21
CA SER A 163 0.73 -20.84 5.96
C SER A 163 0.94 -21.70 4.73
N LYS A 164 2.11 -21.61 4.09
CA LYS A 164 2.45 -22.58 3.04
C LYS A 164 2.68 -23.98 3.62
N ASN A 165 3.26 -24.04 4.82
CA ASN A 165 3.53 -25.26 5.55
C ASN A 165 3.40 -25.02 7.06
N HIS A 166 2.30 -25.47 7.66
CA HIS A 166 2.01 -25.20 9.09
C HIS A 166 3.09 -25.73 10.04
N LYS A 167 3.83 -26.77 9.64
CA LYS A 167 4.91 -27.37 10.46
C LYS A 167 6.19 -26.54 10.46
N LYS A 168 6.40 -25.70 9.45
CA LYS A 168 7.61 -24.87 9.28
C LYS A 168 7.35 -23.37 9.38
N ARG A 169 6.09 -22.97 9.50
CA ARG A 169 5.63 -21.58 9.61
C ARG A 169 6.44 -20.81 10.63
N TYR A 170 6.97 -19.65 10.22
CA TYR A 170 7.55 -18.70 11.15
C TYR A 170 6.46 -17.82 11.77
N PHE A 171 6.50 -17.68 13.10
CA PHE A 171 5.62 -16.78 13.84
C PHE A 171 6.28 -16.30 15.13
N ASN A 172 6.21 -15.01 15.41
CA ASN A 172 6.76 -14.41 16.61
C ASN A 172 5.79 -13.39 17.22
N ILE A 173 4.99 -13.85 18.18
CA ILE A 173 4.04 -12.99 18.90
C ILE A 173 4.73 -11.92 19.76
N TYR A 174 5.97 -12.18 20.20
CA TYR A 174 6.73 -11.27 21.05
C TYR A 174 7.19 -10.00 20.31
N SER A 175 7.21 -10.03 18.97
CA SER A 175 7.50 -8.87 18.15
C SER A 175 6.33 -7.89 18.02
N VAL A 176 5.11 -8.32 18.37
CA VAL A 176 3.93 -7.47 18.30
C VAL A 176 3.85 -6.64 19.59
N PRO A 177 3.68 -5.30 19.52
CA PRO A 177 3.53 -4.47 20.71
C PRO A 177 2.42 -5.01 21.61
N SER A 178 2.74 -5.21 22.89
CA SER A 178 1.76 -5.69 23.87
C SER A 178 0.68 -4.64 24.08
N GLY A 179 -0.58 -5.07 24.06
CA GLY A 179 -1.72 -4.19 24.32
C GLY A 179 -1.78 -3.75 25.78
N LYS A 180 -2.48 -2.64 26.04
CA LYS A 180 -2.84 -2.27 27.43
C LYS A 180 -3.73 -3.37 28.01
N LYS A 181 -3.36 -3.91 29.18
CA LYS A 181 -4.26 -4.78 29.95
C LYS A 181 -5.56 -4.03 30.21
N ARG A 182 -6.66 -4.54 29.67
CA ARG A 182 -7.99 -4.10 30.10
C ARG A 182 -8.14 -4.55 31.55
N ASP A 183 -8.71 -3.69 32.39
CA ASP A 183 -9.19 -4.08 33.71
C ASP A 183 -10.30 -5.12 33.52
N SER A 184 -9.89 -6.37 33.41
CA SER A 184 -10.79 -7.51 33.40
C SER A 184 -11.34 -7.62 34.81
N LYS A 185 -12.62 -7.29 34.98
CA LYS A 185 -13.42 -7.75 36.12
C LYS A 185 -13.56 -9.27 36.00
N ASN A 186 -12.47 -10.00 36.23
CA ASN A 186 -12.51 -11.44 36.41
C ASN A 186 -12.69 -11.76 37.89
N HIS A 187 -13.40 -12.85 38.19
CA HIS A 187 -13.61 -13.33 39.55
C HIS A 187 -12.39 -14.11 40.09
N LEU A 188 -11.24 -14.00 39.43
CA LEU A 188 -10.03 -14.72 39.83
C LEU A 188 -9.41 -14.05 41.05
N LYS A 189 -9.14 -14.86 42.08
CA LYS A 189 -8.48 -14.39 43.29
C LYS A 189 -7.09 -13.84 42.95
N ARG A 190 -6.82 -12.62 43.40
CA ARG A 190 -5.51 -11.98 43.29
C ARG A 190 -4.63 -12.44 44.45
N HIS A 191 -3.40 -12.78 44.13
CA HIS A 191 -2.35 -13.18 45.06
C HIS A 191 -1.12 -12.30 44.82
N THR A 192 -0.19 -12.33 45.77
CA THR A 192 1.11 -11.67 45.66
C THR A 192 2.19 -12.70 45.92
N ASP A 193 3.21 -12.75 45.07
CA ASP A 193 4.34 -13.66 45.26
C ASP A 193 5.38 -13.09 46.24
N PHE A 194 6.43 -13.87 46.53
CA PHE A 194 7.50 -13.49 47.45
C PHE A 194 8.32 -12.27 46.98
N THR A 195 8.22 -11.90 45.70
CA THR A 195 8.88 -10.71 45.11
C THR A 195 7.99 -9.47 45.13
N GLY A 196 6.75 -9.59 45.62
CA GLY A 196 5.77 -8.51 45.64
C GLY A 196 4.96 -8.39 44.35
N LYS A 197 5.11 -9.30 43.37
CA LYS A 197 4.36 -9.26 42.12
C LYS A 197 2.97 -9.85 42.29
N SER A 198 1.97 -9.14 41.78
CA SER A 198 0.58 -9.63 41.81
C SER A 198 0.29 -10.59 40.66
N TYR A 199 -0.44 -11.66 40.98
CA TYR A 199 -0.86 -12.68 40.03
C TYR A 199 -2.25 -13.22 40.35
N ARG A 200 -2.87 -13.86 39.37
CA ARG A 200 -4.15 -14.57 39.48
C ARG A 200 -3.96 -16.04 39.17
N THR A 201 -4.78 -16.91 39.75
CA THR A 201 -4.73 -18.36 39.45
C THR A 201 -6.05 -18.89 38.94
N LEU A 202 -5.99 -19.76 37.94
CA LEU A 202 -7.11 -20.56 37.46
C LEU A 202 -6.74 -22.04 37.59
N LYS A 203 -7.65 -22.86 38.12
CA LYS A 203 -7.51 -24.31 38.12
C LYS A 203 -8.44 -24.87 37.04
N SER A 204 -7.90 -25.69 36.14
CA SER A 204 -8.70 -26.42 35.14
C SER A 204 -8.22 -27.87 35.14
N GLY A 205 -9.06 -28.76 35.66
CA GLY A 205 -8.67 -30.14 35.99
C GLY A 205 -7.51 -30.17 36.99
N GLU A 206 -6.45 -30.92 36.65
CA GLU A 206 -5.22 -31.01 37.44
C GLU A 206 -4.24 -29.87 37.16
N LYS A 207 -4.45 -29.08 36.10
CA LYS A 207 -3.55 -27.99 35.72
C LYS A 207 -3.88 -26.71 36.48
N LYS A 208 -2.85 -26.09 37.05
CA LYS A 208 -2.91 -24.77 37.67
C LYS A 208 -2.22 -23.74 36.76
N TYR A 209 -2.96 -22.71 36.36
CA TYR A 209 -2.46 -21.61 35.56
C TYR A 209 -2.22 -20.39 36.44
N ILE A 210 -1.07 -19.71 36.26
CA ILE A 210 -0.69 -18.49 36.96
C ILE A 210 -0.60 -17.37 35.93
N TYR A 211 -1.32 -16.28 36.17
CA TYR A 211 -1.34 -15.10 35.31
C TYR A 211 -0.83 -13.90 36.08
N TYR A 212 0.39 -13.47 35.77
CA TYR A 212 0.96 -12.29 36.38
C TYR A 212 0.32 -11.00 35.84
N ASP A 213 0.14 -10.03 36.72
CA ASP A 213 -0.50 -8.77 36.40
C ASP A 213 0.43 -7.83 35.62
N ASP A 214 1.74 -8.02 35.68
CA ASP A 214 2.76 -7.33 34.89
C ASP A 214 3.13 -8.06 33.58
N ALA A 215 2.66 -9.30 33.37
CA ALA A 215 2.93 -10.04 32.14
C ALA A 215 2.43 -9.30 30.88
N PRO A 216 3.14 -9.33 29.75
CA PRO A 216 2.66 -8.72 28.50
C PRO A 216 1.37 -9.39 28.02
N THR A 217 0.46 -8.58 27.47
CA THR A 217 -0.75 -9.07 26.80
C THR A 217 -0.55 -9.01 25.30
N TYR A 218 -0.57 -10.18 24.67
CA TYR A 218 -0.50 -10.31 23.21
C TYR A 218 -1.91 -10.30 22.60
N PRO A 219 -2.06 -9.81 21.35
CA PRO A 219 -3.34 -9.86 20.67
C PRO A 219 -3.78 -11.30 20.42
N SER A 220 -5.09 -11.54 20.53
CA SER A 220 -5.72 -12.78 20.06
C SER A 220 -6.01 -12.68 18.54
N ASP A 221 -6.86 -13.57 18.03
CA ASP A 221 -7.46 -13.52 16.69
C ASP A 221 -8.65 -12.54 16.59
N VAL A 222 -9.00 -11.83 17.67
CA VAL A 222 -9.99 -10.75 17.64
C VAL A 222 -9.28 -9.43 17.89
N TRP A 223 -9.17 -8.62 16.85
CA TRP A 223 -8.47 -7.34 16.87
C TRP A 223 -9.48 -6.21 17.00
N ASP A 224 -9.58 -5.63 18.19
CA ASP A 224 -10.55 -4.58 18.51
C ASP A 224 -9.90 -3.26 18.96
N ASP A 225 -8.58 -3.19 18.83
CA ASP A 225 -7.71 -2.08 19.23
C ASP A 225 -7.18 -1.27 18.04
N ILE A 226 -7.40 -1.74 16.82
CA ILE A 226 -7.01 -1.05 15.58
C ILE A 226 -8.26 -0.41 14.97
N SER A 227 -8.25 0.91 14.79
CA SER A 227 -9.38 1.65 14.21
C SER A 227 -9.29 1.71 12.69
N GLN A 228 -10.45 1.85 12.04
CA GLN A 228 -10.52 2.14 10.59
C GLN A 228 -9.95 3.53 10.27
N ILE A 229 -9.55 3.69 9.01
CA ILE A 229 -9.17 4.99 8.46
C ILE A 229 -10.39 5.86 8.26
N THR A 230 -10.25 7.14 8.61
CA THR A 230 -11.25 8.17 8.37
C THR A 230 -10.57 9.33 7.63
N ALA A 231 -11.36 10.25 7.08
CA ALA A 231 -10.81 11.44 6.41
C ALA A 231 -9.91 12.30 7.33
N ARG A 232 -10.06 12.17 8.66
CA ARG A 232 -9.25 12.85 9.68
C ARG A 232 -7.98 12.10 10.07
N SER A 233 -7.86 10.83 9.66
CA SER A 233 -6.66 10.04 9.94
C SER A 233 -5.46 10.67 9.22
N ARG A 234 -4.33 10.77 9.94
CA ARG A 234 -3.10 11.38 9.40
C ARG A 234 -2.61 10.65 8.14
N GLU A 235 -2.69 9.32 8.14
CA GLU A 235 -2.27 8.48 7.02
C GLU A 235 -3.28 8.44 5.86
N TYR A 236 -4.44 9.11 5.95
CA TYR A 236 -5.48 9.04 4.92
C TYR A 236 -5.03 9.68 3.60
N THR A 237 -5.11 8.91 2.51
CA THR A 237 -4.62 9.30 1.19
C THR A 237 -5.71 9.79 0.23
N GLY A 238 -6.99 9.80 0.64
CA GLY A 238 -8.11 10.02 -0.29
C GLY A 238 -8.64 8.74 -0.95
N PHE A 239 -8.10 7.57 -0.59
CA PHE A 239 -8.48 6.27 -1.16
C PHE A 239 -9.50 5.59 -0.22
N ASP A 240 -10.71 5.31 -0.72
CA ASP A 240 -11.83 4.91 0.13
C ASP A 240 -11.63 3.59 0.88
N SER A 241 -11.02 2.59 0.24
CA SER A 241 -10.80 1.26 0.82
C SER A 241 -9.47 1.12 1.58
N GLN A 242 -8.79 2.23 1.87
CA GLN A 242 -7.49 2.22 2.55
C GLN A 242 -7.53 1.49 3.89
N LYS A 243 -6.66 0.49 4.04
CA LYS A 243 -6.41 -0.19 5.32
C LYS A 243 -5.39 0.58 6.17
N PRO A 244 -5.52 0.58 7.51
CA PRO A 244 -4.58 1.27 8.39
C PRO A 244 -3.24 0.55 8.44
N GLU A 245 -2.15 1.31 8.47
CA GLU A 245 -0.78 0.77 8.57
C GLU A 245 -0.62 -0.15 9.80
N ALA A 246 -1.23 0.19 10.93
CA ALA A 246 -1.17 -0.60 12.17
C ALA A 246 -1.73 -2.03 12.03
N LEU A 247 -2.72 -2.24 11.15
CA LEU A 247 -3.27 -3.57 10.87
C LEU A 247 -2.21 -4.44 10.19
N ILE A 248 -1.54 -3.89 9.19
CA ILE A 248 -0.54 -4.59 8.40
C ILE A 248 0.77 -4.74 9.18
N GLU A 249 1.12 -3.76 10.01
CA GLU A 249 2.28 -3.82 10.90
C GLU A 249 2.20 -5.00 11.86
N ARG A 250 1.02 -5.28 12.44
CA ARG A 250 0.80 -6.47 13.28
C ARG A 250 1.08 -7.77 12.53
N ILE A 251 0.62 -7.86 11.27
CA ILE A 251 0.87 -8.99 10.39
C ILE A 251 2.37 -9.15 10.12
N ILE A 252 3.04 -8.07 9.72
CA ILE A 252 4.47 -8.04 9.39
C ILE A 252 5.31 -8.43 10.60
N LEU A 253 5.09 -7.82 11.75
CA LEU A 253 5.88 -8.06 12.96
C LEU A 253 5.76 -9.50 13.44
N SER A 254 4.57 -10.10 13.32
CA SER A 254 4.33 -11.47 13.77
C SER A 254 4.81 -12.55 12.79
N THR A 255 4.96 -12.26 11.50
CA THR A 255 5.22 -13.30 10.48
C THR A 255 6.46 -13.10 9.62
N THR A 256 7.23 -12.04 9.85
CA THR A 256 8.47 -11.73 9.12
C THR A 256 9.59 -11.25 10.05
N LYS A 257 10.82 -11.27 9.56
CA LYS A 257 12.02 -10.68 10.15
C LYS A 257 12.48 -9.47 9.32
N GLU A 258 13.34 -8.62 9.89
CA GLU A 258 14.01 -7.57 9.11
C GLU A 258 14.75 -8.18 7.91
N GLY A 259 14.63 -7.54 6.75
CA GLY A 259 15.20 -8.01 5.49
C GLY A 259 14.37 -9.05 4.72
N ASP A 260 13.36 -9.66 5.34
CA ASP A 260 12.47 -10.59 4.63
C ASP A 260 11.65 -9.89 3.55
N TYR A 261 11.21 -10.67 2.56
CA TYR A 261 10.28 -10.23 1.54
C TYR A 261 8.83 -10.25 2.03
N PHE A 262 8.14 -9.12 1.89
CA PHE A 262 6.70 -8.97 2.07
C PHE A 262 6.08 -8.59 0.73
N ALA A 263 4.95 -9.20 0.34
CA ALA A 263 4.29 -8.83 -0.91
C ALA A 263 2.81 -8.51 -0.73
N ASP A 264 2.36 -7.58 -1.59
CA ASP A 264 0.98 -7.23 -1.79
C ASP A 264 0.75 -7.04 -3.30
N LEU A 265 -0.02 -7.95 -3.89
CA LEU A 265 -0.21 -8.05 -5.35
C LEU A 265 -1.40 -7.19 -5.85
N MET A 266 -1.94 -6.35 -4.98
CA MET A 266 -3.11 -5.49 -5.17
C MET A 266 -3.05 -4.34 -4.16
N CYS A 267 -1.90 -3.67 -4.14
CA CYS A 267 -1.45 -2.89 -2.99
C CYS A 267 -2.26 -1.61 -2.73
N GLY A 268 -3.09 -1.17 -3.69
CA GLY A 268 -3.97 -0.02 -3.56
C GLY A 268 -3.22 1.24 -3.12
N SER A 269 -3.68 1.85 -2.03
CA SER A 269 -3.03 3.03 -1.42
C SER A 269 -1.63 2.78 -0.83
N GLY A 270 -1.15 1.55 -0.79
CA GLY A 270 0.21 1.20 -0.39
C GLY A 270 0.46 1.06 1.12
N SER A 271 -0.60 0.99 1.95
CA SER A 271 -0.44 0.88 3.41
C SER A 271 0.41 -0.31 3.84
N SER A 272 0.26 -1.43 3.14
CA SER A 272 1.02 -2.66 3.39
C SER A 272 2.51 -2.50 3.07
N LEU A 273 2.82 -1.82 1.95
CA LEU A 273 4.18 -1.54 1.50
C LEU A 273 4.89 -0.55 2.43
N VAL A 274 4.17 0.48 2.88
CA VAL A 274 4.67 1.46 3.86
C VAL A 274 4.96 0.78 5.19
N ALA A 275 4.03 -0.02 5.70
CA ALA A 275 4.24 -0.78 6.94
C ALA A 275 5.44 -1.72 6.83
N ALA A 276 5.61 -2.40 5.68
CA ALA A 276 6.76 -3.27 5.42
C ALA A 276 8.07 -2.48 5.40
N SER A 277 8.11 -1.36 4.69
CA SER A 277 9.29 -0.49 4.59
C SER A 277 9.69 0.10 5.94
N ASN A 278 8.74 0.66 6.70
CA ASN A 278 8.95 1.21 8.04
C ASN A 278 9.51 0.16 9.01
N ASN A 279 9.13 -1.09 8.81
CA ASN A 279 9.63 -2.23 9.56
C ASN A 279 10.87 -2.89 8.92
N LYS A 280 11.54 -2.25 7.96
CA LYS A 280 12.78 -2.74 7.32
C LYS A 280 12.63 -4.09 6.58
N ARG A 281 11.47 -4.35 5.98
CA ARG A 281 11.25 -5.47 5.06
C ARG A 281 11.43 -5.00 3.62
N GLN A 282 11.75 -5.92 2.72
CA GLN A 282 11.75 -5.66 1.29
C GLN A 282 10.35 -5.90 0.75
N PHE A 283 9.69 -4.86 0.23
CA PHE A 283 8.33 -5.01 -0.28
C PHE A 283 8.31 -5.40 -1.77
N ILE A 284 7.30 -6.16 -2.18
CA ILE A 284 6.89 -6.36 -3.58
C ILE A 284 5.44 -5.91 -3.68
N GLY A 285 5.22 -4.76 -4.31
CA GLY A 285 3.91 -4.18 -4.56
C GLY A 285 3.54 -4.25 -6.05
N ALA A 286 2.33 -4.70 -6.35
CA ALA A 286 1.74 -4.56 -7.67
C ALA A 286 0.30 -4.07 -7.55
N ASP A 287 -0.15 -3.29 -8.53
CA ASP A 287 -1.54 -2.88 -8.68
C ASP A 287 -1.79 -2.52 -10.15
N ILE A 288 -2.96 -2.87 -10.67
CA ILE A 288 -3.34 -2.54 -12.05
C ILE A 288 -3.64 -1.04 -12.23
N SER A 289 -3.95 -0.35 -11.13
CA SER A 289 -4.35 1.05 -11.16
C SER A 289 -3.13 1.98 -11.12
N PRO A 290 -2.92 2.83 -12.15
CA PRO A 290 -1.88 3.86 -12.12
C PRO A 290 -2.04 4.81 -10.93
N HIS A 291 -3.29 5.01 -10.47
CA HIS A 291 -3.61 5.84 -9.32
C HIS A 291 -3.14 5.24 -8.00
N ALA A 292 -3.43 3.95 -7.78
CA ALA A 292 -2.95 3.19 -6.63
C ALA A 292 -1.43 3.27 -6.52
N ILE A 293 -0.75 3.06 -7.66
CA ILE A 293 0.71 3.14 -7.72
C ILE A 293 1.21 4.57 -7.48
N SER A 294 0.57 5.60 -8.02
CA SER A 294 0.91 7.01 -7.75
C SER A 294 0.82 7.34 -6.26
N VAL A 295 -0.28 6.98 -5.61
CA VAL A 295 -0.50 7.18 -4.17
C VAL A 295 0.52 6.40 -3.34
N SER A 296 0.74 5.12 -3.68
CA SER A 296 1.74 4.29 -3.02
C SER A 296 3.14 4.89 -3.14
N ARG A 297 3.51 5.37 -4.34
CA ARG A 297 4.83 5.97 -4.59
C ARG A 297 5.05 7.22 -3.77
N LYS A 298 4.03 8.08 -3.65
CA LYS A 298 4.07 9.28 -2.81
C LYS A 298 4.36 8.95 -1.35
N ARG A 299 3.85 7.84 -0.82
CA ARG A 299 4.14 7.43 0.57
C ARG A 299 5.53 6.82 0.73
N LEU A 300 6.13 6.36 -0.36
CA LEU A 300 7.43 5.69 -0.42
C LEU A 300 8.53 6.59 -1.03
N TYR A 301 8.27 7.90 -1.19
CA TYR A 301 9.10 8.80 -2.00
C TYR A 301 10.52 9.01 -1.44
N GLU A 302 10.71 8.89 -0.12
CA GLU A 302 12.01 9.02 0.54
C GLU A 302 13.00 7.90 0.16
N HIS A 303 12.50 6.80 -0.40
CA HIS A 303 13.35 5.74 -0.94
C HIS A 303 13.85 6.13 -2.33
N ARG A 304 15.18 6.06 -2.54
CA ARG A 304 15.78 6.18 -3.87
C ARG A 304 15.21 5.07 -4.77
N VAL A 305 14.82 5.41 -6.00
CA VAL A 305 14.22 4.46 -6.94
C VAL A 305 15.00 4.46 -8.26
N LYS A 306 15.12 3.26 -8.83
CA LYS A 306 15.49 3.10 -10.24
C LYS A 306 14.20 2.89 -11.02
N VAL A 307 14.02 3.67 -12.07
CA VAL A 307 12.84 3.58 -12.92
C VAL A 307 13.27 3.02 -14.26
N LEU A 308 12.64 1.92 -14.67
CA LEU A 308 12.81 1.35 -16.01
C LEU A 308 11.67 1.88 -16.87
N ALA A 309 12.01 2.74 -17.82
CA ALA A 309 11.07 3.49 -18.64
C ALA A 309 11.26 3.12 -20.12
N PRO A 310 10.52 2.13 -20.65
CA PRO A 310 10.51 1.87 -22.08
C PRO A 310 9.88 3.04 -22.86
N LEU A 311 10.37 3.30 -24.07
CA LEU A 311 9.96 4.44 -24.89
C LEU A 311 8.60 4.17 -25.57
N MET A 312 7.60 5.05 -25.39
CA MET A 312 6.32 5.07 -26.14
C MET A 312 5.74 6.51 -26.24
N GLN A 313 4.77 6.75 -27.14
CA GLN A 313 4.17 8.07 -27.46
C GLN A 313 2.88 8.38 -26.66
N ASP A 314 2.66 9.66 -26.31
CA ASP A 314 1.38 10.24 -25.81
C ASP A 314 1.38 11.78 -25.95
N SER A 315 0.26 12.43 -25.65
CA SER A 315 -0.16 13.82 -25.93
C SER A 315 0.21 14.96 -24.96
N ALA A 316 0.61 14.71 -23.70
CA ALA A 316 1.00 15.76 -22.75
C ALA A 316 2.32 16.50 -23.10
N MET A 317 2.38 17.78 -22.75
CA MET A 317 3.51 18.68 -22.99
C MET A 317 4.13 19.21 -21.70
N LEU A 318 5.44 19.45 -21.74
CA LEU A 318 6.25 19.92 -20.60
C LEU A 318 7.07 21.15 -21.02
N ASP A 319 7.04 22.21 -20.22
CA ASP A 319 8.04 23.27 -20.26
C ASP A 319 8.99 23.13 -19.07
N ALA A 320 10.26 22.92 -19.37
CA ALA A 320 11.33 22.73 -18.40
C ALA A 320 12.66 23.29 -18.90
N SER A 321 13.58 23.58 -17.98
CA SER A 321 14.92 24.05 -18.33
C SER A 321 15.99 23.39 -17.47
N VAL A 322 17.19 23.25 -18.03
CA VAL A 322 18.38 22.77 -17.32
C VAL A 322 19.45 23.85 -17.43
N LEU A 323 19.98 24.28 -16.30
CA LEU A 323 21.11 25.20 -16.23
C LEU A 323 22.27 24.50 -15.49
N PRO A 324 23.48 24.44 -16.06
CA PRO A 324 24.63 23.91 -15.35
C PRO A 324 25.07 24.88 -14.25
N GLY A 325 25.26 24.37 -13.03
CA GLY A 325 25.82 25.08 -11.88
C GLY A 325 27.13 24.44 -11.39
N ILE A 326 27.63 24.89 -10.23
CA ILE A 326 28.86 24.34 -9.63
C ILE A 326 28.50 23.03 -8.90
N GLY A 327 28.84 21.90 -9.53
CA GLY A 327 28.65 20.55 -8.95
C GLY A 327 27.24 19.95 -9.12
N PHE A 328 26.29 20.71 -9.66
CA PHE A 328 24.93 20.27 -9.94
C PHE A 328 24.35 20.92 -11.19
N TYR A 329 23.33 20.29 -11.76
CA TYR A 329 22.39 20.88 -12.70
C TYR A 329 21.20 21.43 -11.94
N ASP A 330 20.84 22.68 -12.22
CA ASP A 330 19.61 23.30 -11.81
C ASP A 330 18.51 22.95 -12.82
N VAL A 331 17.57 22.10 -12.41
CA VAL A 331 16.47 21.62 -13.25
C VAL A 331 15.20 22.33 -12.83
N SER A 332 14.57 23.05 -13.75
CA SER A 332 13.32 23.78 -13.50
C SER A 332 12.14 23.16 -14.25
N LEU A 333 11.00 23.05 -13.57
CA LEU A 333 9.71 22.68 -14.15
C LEU A 333 8.78 23.90 -14.13
N ASN A 334 8.44 24.40 -15.32
CA ASN A 334 7.70 25.65 -15.49
C ASN A 334 6.21 25.42 -15.70
N SER A 335 5.85 24.49 -16.58
CA SER A 335 4.45 24.12 -16.87
C SER A 335 4.33 22.66 -17.32
N TYR A 336 3.14 22.09 -17.10
CA TYR A 336 2.74 20.79 -17.59
C TYR A 336 1.28 20.86 -18.04
N THR A 337 1.00 20.45 -19.27
CA THR A 337 -0.34 20.49 -19.86
C THR A 337 -0.70 19.14 -20.47
N VAL A 338 -1.96 18.75 -20.34
CA VAL A 338 -2.54 17.53 -20.91
C VAL A 338 -3.49 17.88 -22.06
N SER A 339 -4.11 16.87 -22.69
CA SER A 339 -5.06 17.09 -23.79
C SER A 339 -6.31 17.86 -23.32
N ALA A 340 -7.03 18.48 -24.25
CA ALA A 340 -8.28 19.16 -23.94
C ALA A 340 -9.32 18.19 -23.34
N ASP A 341 -9.41 16.96 -23.86
CA ASP A 341 -10.31 15.91 -23.37
C ASP A 341 -10.05 15.56 -21.90
N ASP A 342 -8.77 15.48 -21.49
CA ASP A 342 -8.41 15.24 -20.09
C ASP A 342 -8.81 16.42 -19.22
N THR A 343 -8.59 17.66 -19.67
CA THR A 343 -8.98 18.85 -18.90
C THR A 343 -10.50 18.99 -18.76
N MET A 344 -11.30 18.53 -19.73
CA MET A 344 -12.76 18.54 -19.66
C MET A 344 -13.32 17.60 -18.58
N ARG A 345 -12.56 16.57 -18.18
CA ARG A 345 -12.93 15.67 -17.07
C ARG A 345 -12.80 16.33 -15.70
N ILE A 346 -12.11 17.48 -15.65
CA ILE A 346 -11.92 18.22 -14.42
C ILE A 346 -13.07 19.23 -14.32
N THR A 347 -13.93 19.06 -13.34
CA THR A 347 -15.02 20.00 -13.03
C THR A 347 -14.87 20.50 -11.60
N ASP A 348 -15.05 21.80 -11.39
CA ASP A 348 -15.38 22.36 -10.08
C ASP A 348 -16.91 22.54 -10.00
N ALA A 349 -17.41 23.02 -8.85
CA ALA A 349 -18.83 23.25 -8.65
C ALA A 349 -19.46 24.29 -9.62
N TYR A 350 -18.65 24.99 -10.44
CA TYR A 350 -19.05 26.13 -11.25
C TYR A 350 -18.76 25.97 -12.76
N GLY A 351 -18.11 24.88 -13.18
CA GLY A 351 -18.00 24.47 -14.59
C GLY A 351 -16.94 25.19 -15.45
N ILE A 352 -16.09 26.06 -14.86
CA ILE A 352 -14.95 26.70 -15.55
C ILE A 352 -13.73 26.72 -14.62
N ILE A 353 -12.69 25.95 -14.95
CA ILE A 353 -11.50 25.86 -14.11
C ILE A 353 -10.35 26.68 -14.68
N SER A 354 -9.84 27.60 -13.88
CA SER A 354 -8.53 28.24 -14.11
C SER A 354 -7.45 27.41 -13.41
N LEU A 355 -6.69 26.64 -14.19
CA LEU A 355 -5.58 25.81 -13.69
C LEU A 355 -4.27 26.60 -13.73
N ALA A 356 -3.52 26.61 -12.63
CA ALA A 356 -2.15 27.10 -12.64
C ALA A 356 -1.23 26.13 -13.41
N PRO A 357 -0.05 26.58 -13.90
CA PRO A 357 0.80 25.79 -14.79
C PRO A 357 1.24 24.40 -14.29
N LEU A 358 1.20 24.16 -12.97
CA LEU A 358 1.59 22.89 -12.35
C LEU A 358 0.46 22.25 -11.54
N ASP A 359 -0.79 22.71 -11.67
CA ASP A 359 -1.89 22.17 -10.89
C ASP A 359 -2.22 20.72 -11.24
N LEU A 360 -1.93 20.32 -12.48
CA LEU A 360 -2.06 18.93 -12.96
C LEU A 360 -0.88 18.04 -12.54
N VAL A 361 0.18 18.60 -11.97
CA VAL A 361 1.34 17.84 -11.47
C VAL A 361 1.10 17.49 -10.02
N ASP A 362 1.11 16.20 -9.71
CA ASP A 362 1.05 15.71 -8.34
C ASP A 362 2.46 15.49 -7.76
N GLN A 363 3.35 14.93 -8.59
CA GLN A 363 4.72 14.59 -8.21
C GLN A 363 5.65 14.87 -9.39
N TRP A 364 6.85 15.36 -9.11
CA TRP A 364 7.89 15.37 -10.12
C TRP A 364 9.27 15.09 -9.52
N TYR A 365 10.12 14.51 -10.34
CA TYR A 365 11.42 14.00 -9.97
C TYR A 365 12.45 14.48 -10.98
N ALA A 366 13.61 14.93 -10.52
CA ALA A 366 14.74 15.28 -11.36
C ALA A 366 15.86 14.28 -11.15
N GLY A 367 16.49 13.86 -12.25
CA GLY A 367 17.50 12.82 -12.19
C GLY A 367 18.33 12.67 -13.44
N LEU A 368 18.99 11.51 -13.55
CA LEU A 368 19.85 11.16 -14.69
C LEU A 368 19.41 9.85 -15.32
N ILE A 369 19.39 9.78 -16.64
CA ILE A 369 19.25 8.53 -17.39
C ILE A 369 20.64 7.94 -17.67
N ARG A 370 20.83 6.67 -17.36
CA ARG A 370 22.01 5.86 -17.74
C ARG A 370 21.56 4.47 -18.15
N ASN A 371 22.04 3.99 -19.30
CA ASN A 371 21.71 2.65 -19.80
C ASN A 371 20.21 2.37 -19.81
N LYS A 372 19.40 3.36 -20.26
CA LYS A 372 17.93 3.32 -20.28
C LYS A 372 17.24 3.24 -18.89
N VAL A 373 17.98 3.49 -17.81
CA VAL A 373 17.46 3.53 -16.44
C VAL A 373 17.47 4.98 -15.95
N PHE A 374 16.34 5.46 -15.45
CA PHE A 374 16.25 6.75 -14.78
C PHE A 374 16.57 6.60 -13.29
N TYR A 375 17.50 7.43 -12.82
CA TYR A 375 17.93 7.52 -11.43
C TYR A 375 17.45 8.86 -10.87
N SER A 376 16.45 8.81 -10.00
CA SER A 376 15.95 10.01 -9.32
C SER A 376 16.94 10.45 -8.23
N PHE A 377 17.27 11.74 -8.24
CA PHE A 377 18.16 12.37 -7.26
C PHE A 377 17.45 13.39 -6.37
N ALA A 378 16.39 14.02 -6.90
CA ALA A 378 15.59 14.99 -6.19
C ALA A 378 14.12 14.84 -6.59
N ALA A 379 13.22 15.22 -5.69
CA ALA A 379 11.78 15.12 -5.89
C ALA A 379 11.07 16.33 -5.31
N SER A 380 9.90 16.66 -5.84
CA SER A 380 8.90 17.47 -5.16
C SER A 380 7.54 16.82 -5.35
N VAL A 381 6.85 16.63 -4.24
CA VAL A 381 5.64 15.80 -4.16
C VAL A 381 4.60 16.59 -3.37
N ARG A 382 3.36 16.66 -3.85
CA ARG A 382 2.30 17.32 -3.08
C ARG A 382 1.85 16.45 -1.92
N THR A 383 1.83 17.02 -0.73
CA THR A 383 1.23 16.43 0.47
C THR A 383 0.32 17.45 1.16
N LYS A 384 -0.35 17.04 2.25
CA LYS A 384 -1.12 17.99 3.07
C LYS A 384 -0.19 19.00 3.74
N GLU A 385 1.01 18.56 4.11
CA GLU A 385 2.04 19.37 4.75
C GLU A 385 2.79 20.26 3.74
N GLU A 386 3.01 19.76 2.53
CA GLU A 386 3.70 20.45 1.44
C GLU A 386 2.81 20.54 0.18
N PRO A 387 1.78 21.41 0.18
CA PRO A 387 0.80 21.49 -0.90
C PRO A 387 1.37 22.14 -2.17
N ARG A 388 2.49 22.88 -2.08
CA ARG A 388 3.11 23.59 -3.19
C ARG A 388 4.34 22.83 -3.70
N LEU A 389 4.37 22.55 -4.99
CA LEU A 389 5.56 21.99 -5.64
C LEU A 389 6.68 23.02 -5.72
N LEU A 390 7.90 22.56 -5.39
CA LEU A 390 9.12 23.25 -5.76
C LEU A 390 9.19 23.30 -7.28
N ARG A 391 9.56 24.46 -7.83
CA ARG A 391 9.74 24.62 -9.29
C ARG A 391 11.13 24.25 -9.75
N LYS A 392 12.08 24.11 -8.82
CA LYS A 392 13.49 23.92 -9.10
C LYS A 392 14.02 22.80 -8.21
N LEU A 393 14.72 21.85 -8.81
CA LEU A 393 15.41 20.75 -8.15
C LEU A 393 16.86 20.72 -8.62
N GLN A 394 17.73 20.15 -7.78
CA GLN A 394 19.16 20.02 -8.08
C GLN A 394 19.51 18.57 -8.36
N VAL A 395 20.20 18.32 -9.47
CA VAL A 395 20.71 17.00 -9.86
C VAL A 395 22.22 17.05 -9.85
N PRO A 396 22.94 16.11 -9.20
CA PRO A 396 24.40 16.16 -9.15
C PRO A 396 25.01 16.03 -10.54
N LEU A 397 26.13 16.72 -10.78
CA LEU A 397 26.86 16.69 -12.04
C LEU A 397 27.64 15.37 -12.17
N LEU A 398 26.94 14.33 -12.62
CA LEU A 398 27.49 12.99 -12.83
C LEU A 398 27.18 12.53 -14.26
N LYS A 399 27.87 11.48 -14.74
CA LYS A 399 27.63 10.90 -16.08
C LYS A 399 26.14 10.61 -16.31
N GLY A 400 25.60 10.85 -17.50
CA GLY A 400 24.21 10.56 -17.86
C GLY A 400 23.47 11.76 -18.43
N GLU A 401 22.29 11.53 -18.99
CA GLU A 401 21.43 12.58 -19.55
C GLU A 401 20.48 13.09 -18.46
N VAL A 402 20.36 14.41 -18.31
CA VAL A 402 19.39 15.00 -17.35
C VAL A 402 17.97 14.68 -17.81
N ALA A 403 17.15 14.25 -16.86
CA ALA A 403 15.78 13.87 -17.11
C ALA A 403 14.84 14.30 -15.97
N ILE A 404 13.57 14.46 -16.33
CA ILE A 404 12.46 14.79 -15.43
C ILE A 404 11.44 13.67 -15.54
N MET A 405 10.93 13.18 -14.41
CA MET A 405 9.75 12.33 -14.38
C MET A 405 8.61 13.10 -13.72
N VAL A 406 7.42 13.11 -14.32
CA VAL A 406 6.19 13.69 -13.76
C VAL A 406 5.19 12.57 -13.55
N ILE A 407 4.52 12.62 -12.40
CA ILE A 407 3.29 11.88 -12.13
C ILE A 407 2.18 12.92 -12.03
N ASP A 408 1.20 12.83 -12.93
CA ASP A 408 0.08 13.76 -12.98
C ASP A 408 -1.08 13.32 -12.07
N ILE A 409 -2.11 14.16 -11.95
CA ILE A 409 -3.30 13.89 -11.13
C ILE A 409 -4.12 12.67 -11.59
N PHE A 410 -3.88 12.18 -12.81
CA PHE A 410 -4.47 10.95 -13.37
C PHE A 410 -3.57 9.72 -13.12
N GLY A 411 -2.57 9.85 -12.25
CA GLY A 411 -1.61 8.79 -11.95
C GLY A 411 -0.70 8.41 -13.13
N ARG A 412 -0.76 9.14 -14.25
CA ARG A 412 0.05 8.83 -15.44
C ARG A 412 1.48 9.28 -15.21
N ARG A 413 2.41 8.45 -15.68
CA ARG A 413 3.84 8.63 -15.43
C ARG A 413 4.54 8.90 -16.73
N SER A 414 5.16 10.06 -16.81
CA SER A 414 5.86 10.51 -18.00
C SER A 414 7.28 10.89 -17.64
N LEU A 415 8.22 10.55 -18.49
CA LEU A 415 9.64 10.83 -18.37
C LEU A 415 10.03 11.75 -19.54
N TRP A 416 10.85 12.76 -19.29
CA TRP A 416 11.39 13.64 -20.33
C TRP A 416 12.89 13.74 -20.15
N LYS A 417 13.61 13.82 -21.27
CA LYS A 417 15.06 14.02 -21.29
C LYS A 417 15.42 15.21 -22.16
N SER A 418 16.48 15.92 -21.77
CA SER A 418 17.07 16.94 -22.63
C SER A 418 17.69 16.24 -23.84
N SER A 419 17.21 16.54 -25.04
CA SER A 419 17.75 16.04 -26.31
C SER A 419 19.25 16.28 -26.44
#